data_AF-A0A352JZF4-F1
#
_entry.id   AF-A0A352JZF4-F1
#
_cell.length_a   1.000
_cell.length_b   1.000
_cell.length_c   1.000
_cell.angle_alpha   90.00
_cell.angle_beta   90.00
_cell.angle_gamma   90.00
#
_symmetry.space_group_name_H-M   'P 1'
#
loop_
_entity.id
_entity.type
_entity.pdbx_description
1 polymer ?
#
loop_
_entity_poly.entity_id
_entity_poly.type
_entity_poly.pdbx_seq_one_letter_code
_entity_poly.pdbx_strand_id
1 'polypeptide(L)'
;AARTMAINLDPAAAPLLRMDLPSHPILNHWRVRYFIHFQEWADVLTAISQLAPEERNEIEWNYWASRALAMTGNSDLAFEGFRKVAESNSWYGFLAADYLGIAYNLAPKTKRPPETLIAKVNERTDVTVARLLFEEGLTVMARRQWDFVTGRLDEEEQKAAAILANRWNWHSRSAVTAHQSGLTDDYELRYPLAFEKPLKNAAKRHDISLSWLSGLMRSESLFMHDIRSPAGA
;
A
#
# COMPACT_ATOMS: atom_id res chain seq x y z
N ALA A 1 10.50 17.08 24.11
CA ALA A 1 11.82 17.51 23.59
C ALA A 1 12.41 16.48 22.62
N ALA A 2 12.80 15.27 23.08
CA ALA A 2 13.45 14.26 22.24
C ALA A 2 12.74 13.93 20.92
N ARG A 3 11.41 13.77 20.93
CA ARG A 3 10.62 13.55 19.70
C ARG A 3 10.79 14.67 18.67
N THR A 4 10.62 15.92 19.08
CA THR A 4 10.72 17.08 18.17
C THR A 4 12.11 17.21 17.60
N MET A 5 13.14 16.97 18.42
CA MET A 5 14.53 16.97 17.97
C MET A 5 14.80 15.86 16.96
N ALA A 6 14.29 14.65 17.20
CA ALA A 6 14.41 13.53 16.26
C ALA A 6 13.72 13.82 14.91
N ILE A 7 12.53 14.42 14.93
CA ILE A 7 11.79 14.83 13.72
C ILE A 7 12.60 15.84 12.91
N ASN A 8 13.24 16.79 13.59
CA ASN A 8 14.05 17.82 12.97
C ASN A 8 15.47 17.36 12.63
N LEU A 9 15.80 16.08 12.87
CA LEU A 9 17.13 15.50 12.68
C LEU A 9 18.24 16.27 13.42
N ASP A 10 17.92 16.82 14.60
CA ASP A 10 18.88 17.54 15.43
C ASP A 10 19.91 16.58 16.02
N PRO A 11 21.22 16.72 15.72
CA PRO A 11 22.28 15.85 16.24
C PRO A 11 22.31 15.74 17.76
N ALA A 12 21.86 16.77 18.48
CA ALA A 12 21.79 16.76 19.94
C ALA A 12 20.72 15.78 20.48
N ALA A 13 19.86 15.23 19.62
CA ALA A 13 18.90 14.20 20.00
C ALA A 13 19.59 12.86 20.32
N ALA A 14 20.74 12.56 19.71
CA ALA A 14 21.38 11.25 19.80
C ALA A 14 21.58 10.74 21.24
N PRO A 15 22.19 11.50 22.18
CA PRO A 15 22.32 11.03 23.57
C PRO A 15 20.97 10.81 24.25
N LEU A 16 19.97 11.67 24.02
CA LEU A 16 18.63 11.51 24.58
C LEU A 16 17.92 10.26 24.05
N LEU A 17 18.11 9.96 22.77
CA LEU A 17 17.49 8.81 22.10
C LEU A 17 18.11 7.47 22.51
N ARG A 18 19.35 7.46 22.99
CA ARG A 18 20.01 6.26 23.56
C ARG A 18 19.63 5.99 25.02
N MET A 19 19.01 6.95 25.70
CA MET A 19 18.54 6.74 27.08
C MET A 19 17.33 5.82 27.11
N ASP A 20 17.15 5.15 28.24
CA ASP A 20 15.95 4.36 28.53
C ASP A 20 14.78 5.30 28.86
N LEU A 21 14.12 5.79 27.80
CA LEU A 21 12.93 6.64 27.91
C LEU A 21 11.67 5.78 28.00
N PRO A 22 10.62 6.23 28.71
CA PRO A 22 9.33 5.55 28.74
C PRO A 22 8.82 5.25 27.32
N SER A 23 8.28 4.04 27.14
CA SER A 23 7.79 3.62 25.83
C SER A 23 6.70 4.56 25.32
N HIS A 24 6.89 5.08 24.11
CA HIS A 24 5.94 5.93 23.43
C HIS A 24 5.99 5.63 21.93
N PRO A 25 4.91 5.10 21.31
CA PRO A 25 4.94 4.58 19.93
C PRO A 25 5.55 5.54 18.92
N ILE A 26 5.08 6.79 18.91
CA ILE A 26 5.59 7.82 17.98
C ILE A 26 7.08 8.11 18.20
N LEU A 27 7.54 8.20 19.45
CA LEU A 27 8.95 8.46 19.74
C LEU A 27 9.81 7.28 19.31
N ASN A 28 9.36 6.04 19.55
CA ASN A 28 10.10 4.84 19.18
C ASN A 28 10.29 4.75 17.66
N HIS A 29 9.26 5.03 16.86
CA HIS A 29 9.39 5.10 15.39
C HIS A 29 10.39 6.17 14.94
N TRP A 30 10.31 7.36 15.52
CA TRP A 30 11.24 8.45 15.19
C TRP A 30 12.67 8.18 15.66
N ARG A 31 12.85 7.43 16.76
CA ARG A 31 14.16 6.96 17.22
C ARG A 31 14.82 6.07 16.18
N VAL A 32 14.09 5.08 15.66
CA VAL A 32 14.61 4.19 14.59
C VAL A 32 14.96 5.01 13.34
N ARG A 33 14.06 5.88 12.89
CA ARG A 33 14.27 6.72 11.69
C ARG A 33 15.45 7.68 11.83
N TYR A 34 15.64 8.24 13.02
CA TYR A 34 16.79 9.08 13.32
C TYR A 34 18.10 8.30 13.16
N PHE A 35 18.22 7.12 13.77
CA PHE A 35 19.43 6.31 13.66
C PHE A 35 19.67 5.76 12.25
N ILE A 36 18.60 5.50 11.48
CA ILE A 36 18.71 5.19 10.05
C ILE A 36 19.33 6.37 9.29
N HIS A 37 18.85 7.60 9.53
CA HIS A 37 19.34 8.80 8.86
C HIS A 37 20.84 9.00 9.07
N PHE A 38 21.31 8.83 10.31
CA PHE A 38 22.73 8.95 10.67
C PHE A 38 23.54 7.66 10.46
N GLN A 39 22.92 6.60 9.93
CA GLN A 39 23.55 5.31 9.67
C GLN A 39 24.20 4.67 10.92
N GLU A 40 23.62 4.90 12.10
CA GLU A 40 24.07 4.31 13.36
C GLU A 40 23.45 2.92 13.53
N TRP A 41 23.92 1.95 12.74
CA TRP A 41 23.26 0.65 12.55
C TRP A 41 23.09 -0.18 13.83
N ALA A 42 24.03 -0.11 14.78
CA ALA A 42 23.89 -0.77 16.07
C ALA A 42 22.76 -0.15 16.92
N ASP A 43 22.62 1.18 16.86
CA ASP A 43 21.52 1.90 17.51
C ASP A 43 20.18 1.63 16.81
N VAL A 44 20.16 1.42 15.49
CA VAL A 44 18.96 0.96 14.76
C VAL A 44 18.45 -0.38 15.30
N LEU A 45 19.34 -1.37 15.46
CA LEU A 45 18.95 -2.69 16.01
C LEU A 45 18.42 -2.57 17.44
N THR A 46 19.09 -1.77 18.27
CA THR A 46 18.65 -1.50 19.65
C THR A 46 17.28 -0.83 19.67
N ALA A 47 17.08 0.21 18.87
CA ALA A 47 15.82 0.94 18.79
C ALA A 47 14.67 0.05 18.27
N ILE A 48 14.91 -0.79 17.26
CA ILE A 48 13.91 -1.75 16.76
C ILE A 48 13.55 -2.77 17.86
N SER A 49 14.52 -3.24 18.65
CA SER A 49 14.26 -4.20 19.73
C SER A 49 13.33 -3.66 20.83
N GLN A 50 13.24 -2.33 20.96
CA GLN A 50 12.40 -1.61 21.92
C GLN A 50 10.97 -1.32 21.40
N LEU A 51 10.70 -1.60 20.13
CA LEU A 51 9.33 -1.51 19.59
C LEU A 51 8.43 -2.58 20.20
N ALA A 52 7.12 -2.34 20.17
CA ALA A 52 6.15 -3.35 20.62
C ALA A 52 6.32 -4.65 19.81
N PRO A 53 6.05 -5.84 20.39
CA PRO A 53 6.14 -7.10 19.66
C PRO A 53 5.37 -7.12 18.34
N GLU A 54 4.22 -6.46 18.29
CA GLU A 54 3.37 -6.34 17.11
C GLU A 54 4.05 -5.49 16.03
N GLU A 55 4.57 -4.32 16.42
CA GLU A 55 5.31 -3.41 15.54
C GLU A 55 6.57 -4.10 14.99
N ARG A 56 7.36 -4.80 15.81
CA ARG A 56 8.58 -5.50 15.35
C ARG A 56 8.32 -6.51 14.22
N ASN A 57 7.11 -7.05 14.13
CA ASN A 57 6.72 -7.98 13.08
C ASN A 57 6.24 -7.29 11.79
N GLU A 58 6.09 -5.97 11.79
CA GLU A 58 5.76 -5.21 10.59
C GLU A 58 6.92 -5.22 9.60
N ILE A 59 6.57 -5.12 8.32
CA ILE A 59 7.53 -5.33 7.23
C ILE A 59 8.59 -4.24 7.13
N GLU A 60 8.23 -2.99 7.47
CA GLU A 60 9.15 -1.84 7.53
C GLU A 60 10.31 -2.13 8.47
N TRP A 61 10.01 -2.57 9.69
CA TRP A 61 11.03 -2.80 10.72
C TRP A 61 11.84 -4.07 10.45
N ASN A 62 11.23 -5.12 9.88
CA ASN A 62 11.98 -6.30 9.43
C ASN A 62 13.00 -5.97 8.33
N TYR A 63 12.64 -5.10 7.37
CA TYR A 63 13.57 -4.60 6.36
C TYR A 63 14.74 -3.84 6.99
N TRP A 64 14.45 -2.87 7.84
CA TRP A 64 15.50 -2.04 8.46
C TRP A 64 16.38 -2.82 9.45
N ALA A 65 15.81 -3.80 10.17
CA ALA A 65 16.58 -4.73 10.98
C ALA A 65 17.54 -5.55 10.11
N SER A 66 17.06 -6.08 8.98
CA SER A 66 17.88 -6.84 8.03
C SER A 66 19.00 -5.98 7.44
N ARG A 67 18.70 -4.72 7.11
CA ARG A 67 19.70 -3.75 6.64
C ARG A 67 20.74 -3.45 7.71
N ALA A 68 20.33 -3.22 8.95
CA ALA A 68 21.25 -2.95 10.05
C ALA A 68 22.11 -4.18 10.40
N LEU A 69 21.56 -5.40 10.31
CA LEU A 69 22.32 -6.65 10.45
C LEU A 69 23.40 -6.77 9.37
N ALA A 70 23.06 -6.48 8.10
CA ALA A 70 24.04 -6.50 7.02
C ALA A 70 25.19 -5.51 7.26
N MET A 71 24.87 -4.31 7.75
CA MET A 71 25.86 -3.26 8.01
C MET A 71 26.69 -3.49 9.27
N THR A 72 26.26 -4.38 10.17
CA THR A 72 26.97 -4.76 11.41
C THR A 72 27.69 -6.10 11.30
N GLY A 73 27.75 -6.70 10.10
CA GLY A 73 28.49 -7.93 9.83
C GLY A 73 27.73 -9.23 10.07
N ASN A 74 26.42 -9.17 10.32
CA ASN A 74 25.56 -10.34 10.50
C ASN A 74 24.87 -10.72 9.18
N SER A 75 25.67 -11.07 8.16
CA SER A 75 25.19 -11.30 6.79
C SER A 75 24.14 -12.39 6.66
N ASP A 76 24.27 -13.48 7.41
CA ASP A 76 23.38 -14.64 7.30
C ASP A 76 21.97 -14.29 7.82
N LEU A 77 21.89 -13.67 9.00
CA LEU A 77 20.64 -13.18 9.57
C LEU A 77 20.00 -12.10 8.69
N ALA A 78 20.81 -11.21 8.11
CA ALA A 78 20.33 -10.20 7.19
C ALA A 78 19.71 -10.83 5.94
N PHE A 79 20.37 -11.83 5.36
CA PHE A 79 19.89 -12.53 4.17
C PHE A 79 18.56 -13.25 4.43
N GLU A 80 18.44 -13.95 5.57
CA GLU A 80 17.18 -14.58 5.98
C GLU A 80 16.04 -13.57 6.12
N GLY A 81 16.31 -12.45 6.80
CA GLY A 81 15.32 -11.39 7.00
C GLY A 81 14.89 -10.73 5.69
N PHE A 82 15.83 -10.40 4.80
CA PHE A 82 15.51 -9.89 3.47
C PHE A 82 14.70 -10.88 2.64
N ARG A 83 15.01 -12.18 2.70
CA ARG A 83 14.27 -13.20 1.95
C ARG A 83 12.80 -13.23 2.37
N LYS A 84 12.54 -13.17 3.68
CA LYS A 84 11.17 -13.10 4.23
C LYS A 84 10.45 -11.83 3.80
N VAL A 85 11.12 -10.67 3.87
CA VAL A 85 10.54 -9.38 3.46
C VAL A 85 10.22 -9.35 1.96
N ALA A 86 11.08 -9.93 1.12
CA ALA A 86 10.92 -9.97 -0.33
C ALA A 86 9.69 -10.78 -0.81
N GLU A 87 9.05 -11.56 0.06
CA GLU A 87 7.79 -12.25 -0.26
C GLU A 87 6.59 -11.30 -0.31
N SER A 88 6.72 -10.08 0.19
CA SER A 88 5.68 -9.06 0.17
C SER A 88 5.69 -8.26 -1.13
N ASN A 89 4.50 -7.81 -1.53
CA ASN A 89 4.28 -6.86 -2.62
C ASN A 89 4.25 -5.39 -2.16
N SER A 90 4.78 -5.11 -0.97
CA SER A 90 4.96 -3.75 -0.46
C SER A 90 6.25 -3.12 -0.99
N TRP A 91 6.40 -1.81 -0.81
CA TRP A 91 7.62 -1.08 -1.11
C TRP A 91 8.87 -1.74 -0.50
N TYR A 92 8.82 -2.12 0.77
CA TYR A 92 9.94 -2.79 1.45
C TYR A 92 10.21 -4.19 0.91
N GLY A 93 9.18 -4.89 0.43
CA GLY A 93 9.34 -6.17 -0.27
C GLY A 93 10.14 -6.02 -1.57
N PHE A 94 9.82 -5.00 -2.38
CA PHE A 94 10.58 -4.70 -3.60
C PHE A 94 12.02 -4.26 -3.28
N LEU A 95 12.22 -3.42 -2.26
CA LEU A 95 13.57 -3.04 -1.83
C LEU A 95 14.40 -4.23 -1.33
N ALA A 96 13.78 -5.19 -0.65
CA ALA A 96 14.47 -6.41 -0.22
C ALA A 96 14.82 -7.30 -1.42
N ALA A 97 13.92 -7.44 -2.39
CA ALA A 97 14.18 -8.18 -3.61
C ALA A 97 15.32 -7.55 -4.43
N ASP A 98 15.33 -6.22 -4.56
CA ASP A 98 16.42 -5.46 -5.19
C ASP A 98 17.75 -5.71 -4.48
N TYR A 99 17.75 -5.64 -3.14
CA TYR A 99 18.95 -5.90 -2.33
C TYR A 99 19.50 -7.31 -2.56
N LEU A 100 18.62 -8.30 -2.68
CA LEU A 100 18.98 -9.70 -2.92
C LEU A 100 19.28 -10.03 -4.39
N GLY A 101 18.97 -9.13 -5.33
CA GLY A 101 19.08 -9.39 -6.77
C GLY A 101 18.13 -10.47 -7.27
N ILE A 102 16.95 -10.63 -6.65
CA ILE A 102 15.93 -11.61 -7.04
C ILE A 102 14.72 -10.93 -7.70
N ALA A 103 13.97 -11.70 -8.48
CA ALA A 103 12.75 -11.19 -9.11
C ALA A 103 11.67 -10.84 -8.06
N TYR A 104 10.87 -9.81 -8.36
CA TYR A 104 9.75 -9.41 -7.51
C TYR A 104 8.67 -10.50 -7.46
N ASN A 105 8.16 -10.78 -6.27
CA ASN A 105 7.04 -11.70 -6.10
C ASN A 105 5.71 -10.99 -6.41
N LEU A 106 5.31 -11.03 -7.68
CA LEU A 106 4.04 -10.48 -8.17
C LEU A 106 2.96 -11.56 -8.36
N ALA A 107 3.18 -12.77 -7.85
CA ALA A 107 2.17 -13.82 -7.95
C ALA A 107 0.98 -13.49 -7.02
N PRO A 108 -0.26 -13.48 -7.53
CA PRO A 108 -1.44 -13.36 -6.67
C PRO A 108 -1.52 -14.60 -5.77
N LYS A 109 -1.57 -14.38 -4.46
CA LYS A 109 -1.78 -15.39 -3.42
C LYS A 109 -3.27 -15.56 -3.12
N THR A 110 -4.07 -14.50 -3.29
CA THR A 110 -5.52 -14.56 -3.14
C THR A 110 -6.18 -15.17 -4.37
N LYS A 111 -7.21 -15.98 -4.13
CA LYS A 111 -8.00 -16.61 -5.19
C LYS A 111 -9.18 -15.71 -5.55
N ARG A 112 -9.41 -15.52 -6.85
CA ARG A 112 -10.65 -14.89 -7.35
C ARG A 112 -11.85 -15.82 -7.11
N PRO A 113 -13.04 -15.27 -6.81
CA PRO A 113 -14.26 -16.05 -6.72
C PRO A 113 -14.63 -16.68 -8.07
N PRO A 114 -15.40 -17.78 -8.08
CA PRO A 114 -15.84 -18.41 -9.32
C PRO A 114 -16.82 -17.50 -10.10
N GLU A 115 -16.85 -17.65 -11.44
CA GLU A 115 -17.78 -16.90 -12.30
C GLU A 115 -19.26 -17.04 -11.90
N THR A 116 -19.65 -18.18 -11.31
CA THR A 116 -21.01 -18.38 -10.81
C THR A 116 -21.37 -17.43 -9.68
N LEU A 117 -20.43 -17.12 -8.77
CA LEU A 117 -20.64 -16.13 -7.72
C LEU A 117 -20.67 -14.71 -8.30
N ILE A 118 -19.80 -14.43 -9.27
CA ILE A 118 -19.78 -13.15 -9.99
C ILE A 118 -21.12 -12.89 -10.68
N ALA A 119 -21.67 -13.89 -11.36
CA ALA A 119 -22.98 -13.81 -11.99
C ALA A 119 -24.10 -13.58 -10.95
N LYS A 120 -24.10 -14.34 -9.85
CA LYS A 120 -25.08 -14.17 -8.76
C LYS A 120 -25.07 -12.75 -8.18
N VAL A 121 -23.89 -12.16 -7.95
CA VAL A 121 -23.77 -10.79 -7.46
C VAL A 121 -24.28 -9.80 -8.52
N ASN A 122 -23.96 -10.01 -9.80
CA ASN A 122 -24.40 -9.17 -10.91
C ASN A 122 -25.93 -9.16 -11.10
N GLU A 123 -26.62 -10.25 -10.76
CA GLU A 123 -28.08 -10.38 -10.84
C GLU A 123 -28.83 -9.61 -9.75
N ARG A 124 -28.15 -9.16 -8.68
CA ARG A 124 -28.81 -8.41 -7.63
C ARG A 124 -29.32 -7.07 -8.15
N THR A 125 -30.55 -6.73 -7.82
CA THR A 125 -31.18 -5.46 -8.22
C THR A 125 -30.38 -4.26 -7.73
N ASP A 126 -29.88 -4.31 -6.50
CA ASP A 126 -29.14 -3.22 -5.88
C ASP A 126 -27.76 -2.98 -6.54
N VAL A 127 -27.09 -4.04 -6.97
CA VAL A 127 -25.87 -4.01 -7.82
C VAL A 127 -26.18 -3.43 -9.20
N THR A 128 -27.28 -3.87 -9.82
CA THR A 128 -27.72 -3.37 -11.13
C THR A 128 -27.98 -1.86 -11.09
N VAL A 129 -28.64 -1.36 -10.04
CA VAL A 129 -28.87 0.09 -9.86
C VAL A 129 -27.55 0.85 -9.76
N ALA A 130 -26.56 0.32 -9.02
CA ALA A 130 -25.24 0.96 -8.91
C ALA A 130 -24.55 1.10 -10.28
N ARG A 131 -24.61 0.03 -11.09
CA ARG A 131 -24.06 0.02 -12.45
C ARG A 131 -24.76 1.05 -13.34
N LEU A 132 -26.09 1.05 -13.38
CA LEU A 132 -26.86 1.98 -14.23
C LEU A 132 -26.58 3.44 -13.87
N LEU A 133 -26.55 3.77 -12.57
CA LEU A 133 -26.18 5.12 -12.13
C LEU A 133 -24.77 5.52 -12.57
N PHE A 134 -23.82 4.57 -12.58
CA PHE A 134 -22.47 4.82 -13.05
C PHE A 134 -22.41 5.04 -14.56
N GLU A 135 -23.09 4.19 -15.34
CA GLU A 135 -23.18 4.29 -16.80
C GLU A 135 -23.83 5.61 -17.26
N GLU A 136 -24.82 6.11 -16.51
CA GLU A 136 -25.46 7.40 -16.74
C GLU A 136 -24.63 8.61 -16.24
N GLY A 137 -23.43 8.38 -15.70
CA GLY A 137 -22.55 9.45 -15.20
C GLY A 137 -23.01 10.10 -13.89
N LEU A 138 -23.99 9.53 -13.19
CA LEU A 138 -24.47 9.99 -11.88
C LEU A 138 -23.51 9.55 -10.75
N THR A 139 -22.23 9.93 -10.86
CA THR A 139 -21.12 9.35 -10.11
C THR A 139 -21.31 9.39 -8.58
N VAL A 140 -21.88 10.46 -8.02
CA VAL A 140 -22.13 10.55 -6.57
C VAL A 140 -23.21 9.57 -6.13
N MET A 141 -24.30 9.45 -6.89
CA MET A 141 -25.40 8.53 -6.58
C MET A 141 -24.95 7.08 -6.76
N ALA A 142 -24.23 6.80 -7.85
CA ALA A 142 -23.62 5.51 -8.10
C ALA A 142 -22.71 5.10 -6.94
N ARG A 143 -21.80 5.99 -6.51
CA ARG A 143 -20.89 5.73 -5.37
C ARG A 143 -21.63 5.40 -4.08
N ARG A 144 -22.67 6.17 -3.74
CA ARG A 144 -23.50 5.90 -2.55
C ARG A 144 -24.22 4.56 -2.64
N GLN A 145 -24.76 4.24 -3.81
CA GLN A 145 -25.42 2.95 -4.04
C GLN A 145 -24.42 1.79 -3.96
N TRP A 146 -23.22 1.95 -4.54
CA TRP A 146 -22.15 0.97 -4.45
C TRP A 146 -21.77 0.70 -3.00
N ASP A 147 -21.50 1.75 -2.22
CA ASP A 147 -21.11 1.64 -0.81
C ASP A 147 -22.24 0.99 0.03
N PHE A 148 -23.50 1.30 -0.27
CA PHE A 148 -24.68 0.66 0.33
C PHE A 148 -24.73 -0.84 0.04
N VAL A 149 -24.45 -1.24 -1.21
CA VAL A 149 -24.51 -2.64 -1.62
C VAL A 149 -23.34 -3.42 -1.03
N THR A 150 -22.11 -2.93 -1.16
CA THR A 150 -20.92 -3.64 -0.68
C THR A 150 -20.95 -3.86 0.83
N GLY A 151 -21.55 -2.95 1.60
CA GLY A 151 -21.79 -3.12 3.03
C GLY A 151 -22.77 -4.25 3.41
N ARG A 152 -23.45 -4.86 2.43
CA ARG A 152 -24.38 -5.99 2.58
C ARG A 152 -23.90 -7.28 1.94
N LEU A 153 -22.75 -7.25 1.29
CA LEU A 153 -22.12 -8.42 0.69
C LEU A 153 -21.16 -9.04 1.70
N ASP A 154 -21.10 -10.38 1.73
CA ASP A 154 -20.02 -11.08 2.42
C ASP A 154 -18.67 -10.88 1.71
N GLU A 155 -17.58 -11.37 2.31
CA GLU A 155 -16.23 -11.15 1.77
C GLU A 155 -16.09 -11.68 0.33
N GLU A 156 -16.58 -12.88 0.03
CA GLU A 156 -16.47 -13.49 -1.32
C GLU A 156 -17.37 -12.76 -2.33
N GLU A 157 -18.55 -12.31 -1.91
CA GLU A 157 -19.44 -11.48 -2.73
C GLU A 157 -18.83 -10.09 -2.98
N GLN A 158 -18.10 -9.51 -2.02
CA GLN A 158 -17.34 -8.26 -2.24
C GLN A 158 -16.19 -8.48 -3.24
N LYS A 159 -15.48 -9.61 -3.18
CA LYS A 159 -14.48 -9.96 -4.20
C LYS A 159 -15.10 -10.01 -5.60
N ALA A 160 -16.29 -10.60 -5.72
CA ALA A 160 -17.04 -10.66 -6.97
C ALA A 160 -17.47 -9.26 -7.43
N ALA A 161 -17.94 -8.40 -6.52
CA ALA A 161 -18.28 -7.01 -6.81
C ALA A 161 -17.07 -6.20 -7.30
N ALA A 162 -15.88 -6.40 -6.73
CA ALA A 162 -14.65 -5.74 -7.18
C ALA A 162 -14.31 -6.08 -8.64
N ILE A 163 -14.52 -7.34 -9.05
CA ILE A 163 -14.33 -7.81 -10.43
C ILE A 163 -15.37 -7.19 -11.36
N LEU A 164 -16.64 -7.13 -10.94
CA LEU A 164 -17.72 -6.49 -11.71
C LEU A 164 -17.43 -5.01 -11.97
N ALA A 165 -17.04 -4.26 -10.94
CA ALA A 165 -16.64 -2.87 -11.09
C ALA A 165 -15.51 -2.70 -12.11
N ASN A 166 -14.52 -3.62 -12.14
CA ASN A 166 -13.47 -3.57 -13.16
C ASN A 166 -14.01 -3.82 -14.57
N ARG A 167 -14.90 -4.81 -14.74
CA ARG A 167 -15.54 -5.13 -16.03
C ARG A 167 -16.35 -3.97 -16.60
N TRP A 168 -16.90 -3.13 -15.73
CA TRP A 168 -17.61 -1.91 -16.13
C TRP A 168 -16.69 -0.72 -16.35
N ASN A 169 -15.36 -0.89 -16.23
CA ASN A 169 -14.36 0.19 -16.23
C ASN A 169 -14.52 1.19 -15.07
N TRP A 170 -15.19 0.79 -13.99
CA TRP A 170 -15.27 1.56 -12.76
C TRP A 170 -14.06 1.29 -11.86
N HIS A 171 -12.89 1.60 -12.40
CA HIS A 171 -11.58 1.28 -11.83
C HIS A 171 -11.40 1.72 -10.37
N SER A 172 -11.90 2.90 -10.00
CA SER A 172 -11.81 3.40 -8.63
C SER A 172 -12.56 2.52 -7.63
N ARG A 173 -13.77 2.04 -7.98
CA ARG A 173 -14.54 1.13 -7.13
C ARG A 173 -14.00 -0.29 -7.15
N SER A 174 -13.47 -0.73 -8.28
CA SER A 174 -12.75 -1.99 -8.34
C SER A 174 -11.57 -2.01 -7.34
N ALA A 175 -10.70 -1.00 -7.39
CA ALA A 175 -9.53 -0.95 -6.52
C ALA A 175 -9.87 -0.85 -5.03
N VAL A 176 -10.88 -0.04 -4.67
CA VAL A 176 -11.34 0.10 -3.27
C VAL A 176 -11.98 -1.19 -2.77
N THR A 177 -12.90 -1.77 -3.53
CA THR A 177 -13.61 -2.99 -3.11
C THR A 177 -12.66 -4.20 -3.10
N ALA A 178 -11.69 -4.28 -4.01
CA ALA A 178 -10.64 -5.31 -3.97
C ALA A 178 -9.80 -5.20 -2.70
N HIS A 179 -9.42 -4.00 -2.29
CA HIS A 179 -8.67 -3.80 -1.04
C HIS A 179 -9.48 -4.21 0.19
N GLN A 180 -10.75 -3.80 0.26
CA GLN A 180 -11.65 -4.09 1.40
C GLN A 180 -11.97 -5.59 1.53
N SER A 181 -12.09 -6.29 0.39
CA SER A 181 -12.42 -7.72 0.35
C SER A 181 -11.22 -8.66 0.47
N GLY A 182 -10.00 -8.12 0.66
CA GLY A 182 -8.79 -8.94 0.81
C GLY A 182 -8.10 -9.34 -0.50
N LEU A 183 -8.61 -8.96 -1.68
CA LEU A 183 -7.93 -9.08 -2.99
C LEU A 183 -6.79 -8.04 -3.12
N THR A 184 -5.90 -8.00 -2.13
CA THR A 184 -4.83 -7.03 -2.02
C THR A 184 -3.66 -7.30 -2.95
N ASP A 185 -3.57 -8.47 -3.55
CA ASP A 185 -2.52 -8.90 -4.49
C ASP A 185 -3.06 -9.11 -5.91
N ASP A 186 -4.30 -8.71 -6.16
CA ASP A 186 -4.87 -8.68 -7.51
C ASP A 186 -4.46 -7.39 -8.23
N TYR A 187 -3.35 -7.45 -8.96
CA TYR A 187 -2.79 -6.28 -9.64
C TYR A 187 -3.70 -5.72 -10.74
N GLU A 188 -4.50 -6.56 -11.39
CA GLU A 188 -5.41 -6.12 -12.45
C GLU A 188 -6.49 -5.19 -11.88
N LEU A 189 -7.04 -5.53 -10.70
CA LEU A 189 -8.06 -4.73 -10.03
C LEU A 189 -7.46 -3.50 -9.33
N ARG A 190 -6.24 -3.61 -8.78
CA ARG A 190 -5.60 -2.54 -7.99
C ARG A 190 -4.82 -1.54 -8.84
N TYR A 191 -4.32 -1.94 -10.01
CA TYR A 191 -3.51 -1.12 -10.92
C TYR A 191 -4.04 -1.23 -12.36
N PRO A 192 -5.30 -0.84 -12.61
CA PRO A 192 -5.88 -0.91 -13.94
C PRO A 192 -5.20 0.07 -14.89
N LEU A 193 -5.26 -0.25 -16.20
CA LEU A 193 -4.81 0.63 -17.28
C LEU A 193 -5.84 1.75 -17.57
N ALA A 194 -6.28 2.45 -16.54
CA ALA A 194 -7.23 3.55 -16.65
C ALA A 194 -6.62 4.69 -17.46
N PHE A 195 -7.40 5.35 -18.33
CA PHE A 195 -6.97 6.53 -19.10
C PHE A 195 -5.69 6.30 -19.94
N GLU A 196 -5.48 5.08 -20.45
CA GLU A 196 -4.23 4.69 -21.11
C GLU A 196 -3.79 5.64 -22.24
N LYS A 197 -4.69 5.99 -23.16
CA LYS A 197 -4.40 6.88 -24.29
C LYS A 197 -3.96 8.29 -23.84
N PRO A 198 -4.75 9.03 -23.04
CA PRO A 198 -4.32 10.36 -22.59
C PRO A 198 -3.08 10.30 -21.70
N LEU A 199 -2.92 9.26 -20.86
CA LEU A 199 -1.71 9.05 -20.06
C LEU A 199 -0.46 8.85 -20.92
N LYS A 200 -0.53 7.98 -21.93
CA LYS A 200 0.57 7.77 -22.89
C LYS A 200 0.95 9.05 -23.61
N ASN A 201 -0.04 9.84 -24.04
CA ASN A 201 0.19 11.11 -24.71
C ASN A 201 0.85 12.14 -23.78
N ALA A 202 0.40 12.23 -22.53
CA ALA A 202 0.97 13.12 -21.52
C ALA A 202 2.39 12.72 -21.14
N ALA A 203 2.63 11.43 -20.87
CA ALA A 203 3.94 10.87 -20.55
C ALA A 203 4.96 11.18 -21.66
N LYS A 204 4.59 10.95 -22.92
CA LYS A 204 5.44 11.29 -24.07
C LYS A 204 5.69 12.78 -24.23
N ARG A 205 4.66 13.62 -24.01
CA ARG A 205 4.76 15.08 -24.15
C ARG A 205 5.72 15.69 -23.12
N HIS A 206 5.72 15.15 -21.91
CA HIS A 206 6.49 15.69 -20.78
C HIS A 206 7.78 14.92 -20.48
N ASP A 207 8.12 13.93 -21.31
CA ASP A 207 9.30 13.07 -21.13
C ASP A 207 9.40 12.43 -19.74
N ILE A 208 8.26 11.94 -19.25
CA ILE A 208 8.14 11.26 -17.96
C ILE A 208 7.72 9.81 -18.15
N SER A 209 8.14 8.94 -17.24
CA SER A 209 7.74 7.53 -17.26
C SER A 209 6.22 7.39 -17.14
N LEU A 210 5.63 6.60 -18.04
CA LEU A 210 4.22 6.24 -17.98
C LEU A 210 3.87 5.51 -16.67
N SER A 211 4.74 4.60 -16.20
CA SER A 211 4.48 3.87 -14.96
C SER A 211 4.49 4.79 -13.75
N TRP A 212 5.38 5.79 -13.74
CA TRP A 212 5.44 6.80 -12.68
C TRP A 212 4.18 7.69 -12.69
N LEU A 213 3.79 8.20 -13.85
CA LEU A 213 2.59 9.04 -13.99
C LEU A 213 1.31 8.28 -13.60
N SER A 214 1.17 7.03 -14.03
CA SER A 214 0.05 6.15 -13.63
C SER A 214 0.05 5.89 -12.12
N GLY A 215 1.22 5.65 -11.52
CA GLY A 215 1.37 5.47 -10.08
C GLY A 215 0.94 6.71 -9.29
N LEU A 216 1.35 7.90 -9.74
CA LEU A 216 0.98 9.18 -9.15
C LEU A 216 -0.54 9.43 -9.26
N MET A 217 -1.14 9.24 -10.44
CA MET A 217 -2.59 9.37 -10.60
C MET A 217 -3.37 8.43 -9.69
N ARG A 218 -2.88 7.20 -9.53
CA ARG A 218 -3.49 6.23 -8.62
C ARG A 218 -3.38 6.69 -7.17
N SER A 219 -2.24 7.19 -6.72
CA SER A 219 -2.06 7.63 -5.33
C SER A 219 -2.89 8.87 -4.98
N GLU A 220 -3.02 9.80 -5.91
CA GLU A 220 -3.77 11.06 -5.69
C GLU A 220 -5.28 10.87 -5.74
N SER A 221 -5.80 10.09 -6.71
CA SER A 221 -7.24 10.05 -6.98
C SER A 221 -7.85 8.67 -7.14
N LEU A 222 -7.04 7.59 -7.14
CA LEU A 222 -7.49 6.27 -7.60
C LEU A 222 -8.18 6.35 -8.98
N PHE A 223 -7.66 7.22 -9.86
CA PHE A 223 -8.20 7.52 -11.18
C PHE A 223 -9.61 8.17 -11.18
N MET A 224 -10.07 8.71 -10.06
CA MET A 224 -11.31 9.49 -10.01
C MET A 224 -11.06 10.90 -10.55
N HIS A 225 -11.85 11.31 -11.54
CA HIS A 225 -11.76 12.66 -12.11
C HIS A 225 -12.49 13.72 -11.27
N ASP A 226 -13.39 13.30 -10.38
CA ASP A 226 -14.29 14.13 -9.58
C ASP A 226 -13.93 14.16 -8.08
N ILE A 227 -12.79 13.59 -7.69
CA ILE A 227 -12.32 13.63 -6.31
C ILE A 227 -11.79 15.02 -5.96
N ARG A 228 -12.02 15.44 -4.72
CA ARG A 228 -11.44 16.67 -4.14
C ARG A 228 -10.94 16.39 -2.75
N SER A 229 -9.74 16.88 -2.42
CA SER A 229 -9.22 16.76 -1.06
C SER A 229 -9.92 17.76 -0.11
N PRO A 230 -9.88 17.55 1.21
CA PRO A 230 -10.38 18.54 2.19
C PRO A 230 -9.69 19.90 2.07
N ALA A 231 -8.47 19.94 1.52
CA ALA A 231 -7.71 21.16 1.27
C ALA A 231 -7.98 21.80 -0.12
N GLY A 232 -8.83 21.18 -0.95
CA GLY A 232 -9.26 21.73 -2.25
C GLY A 232 -8.38 21.37 -3.45
N ALA A 233 -7.51 20.36 -3.31
CA ALA A 233 -6.80 19.75 -4.44
C ALA A 233 -7.76 19.00 -5.36
#